data_AF-B0JW89-F1
#
_entry.id   AF-B0JW89-F1
#
_cell.length_a   1.000
_cell.length_b   1.000
_cell.length_c   1.000
_cell.angle_alpha   90.00
_cell.angle_beta   90.00
_cell.angle_gamma   90.00
#
_symmetry.space_group_name_H-M   'P 1'
#
loop_
_entity.id
_entity.type
_entity.pdbx_description
1 polymer ?
#
loop_
_entity_poly.entity_id
_entity_poly.type
_entity_poly.pdbx_seq_one_letter_code
_entity_poly.pdbx_strand_id
1 'polypeptide(L)'
;MISKCAIVELEYKKEYKRDSYLLKLIENQDNYSFVISGMPEPDQVIAIKLDEFFDVRTIFTGNKGECKRADFIIIANTPTEKVILCLEMKKSRDSNSSIIKQLKGAECFVSYCREIGRLFWNQPDFLQDYQYRFVSIKNISISKTTTSSRKSSQKNEIHDQPEKMLKISAQAKHFQELI
;
A
#
# COMPACT_ATOMS: atom_id res chain seq x y z
N MET A 1 -7.31 -17.02 4.67
CA MET A 1 -6.72 -16.70 6.01
C MET A 1 -6.94 -15.25 6.39
N ILE A 2 -6.89 -14.30 5.45
CA ILE A 2 -7.37 -12.94 5.70
C ILE A 2 -8.91 -12.97 5.70
N SER A 3 -9.52 -12.34 6.69
CA SER A 3 -10.98 -12.18 6.74
C SER A 3 -11.44 -11.41 5.49
N LYS A 4 -12.53 -11.84 4.85
CA LYS A 4 -13.11 -11.10 3.71
C LYS A 4 -13.36 -9.63 4.05
N CYS A 5 -13.65 -9.33 5.31
CA CYS A 5 -13.88 -7.95 5.78
C CYS A 5 -12.63 -7.06 5.70
N ALA A 6 -11.44 -7.64 5.72
CA ALA A 6 -10.18 -6.89 5.62
C ALA A 6 -9.73 -6.70 4.16
N ILE A 7 -10.38 -7.37 3.19
CA ILE A 7 -10.03 -7.29 1.78
C ILE A 7 -10.74 -6.08 1.16
N VAL A 8 -9.97 -5.26 0.44
CA VAL A 8 -10.52 -4.18 -0.39
C VAL A 8 -10.79 -4.74 -1.78
N GLU A 9 -12.04 -4.74 -2.21
CA GLU A 9 -12.44 -5.32 -3.49
C GLU A 9 -12.01 -4.43 -4.67
N LEU A 10 -11.66 -5.08 -5.79
CA LEU A 10 -11.40 -4.41 -7.06
C LEU A 10 -12.71 -4.05 -7.75
N GLU A 11 -12.76 -2.88 -8.35
CA GLU A 11 -13.86 -2.47 -9.21
C GLU A 11 -13.49 -2.76 -10.68
N TYR A 12 -14.35 -3.50 -11.38
CA TYR A 12 -14.21 -3.71 -12.82
C TYR A 12 -14.66 -2.47 -13.58
N LYS A 13 -13.82 -2.03 -14.53
CA LYS A 13 -14.10 -0.90 -15.41
C LYS A 13 -13.88 -1.31 -16.86
N LYS A 14 -14.98 -1.34 -17.60
CA LYS A 14 -14.97 -1.52 -19.05
C LYS A 14 -14.60 -0.21 -19.75
N GLU A 15 -13.43 -0.16 -20.36
CA GLU A 15 -13.04 0.98 -21.21
C GLU A 15 -13.21 0.61 -22.69
N TYR A 16 -13.38 1.63 -23.55
CA TYR A 16 -13.68 1.46 -24.99
C TYR A 16 -12.74 0.53 -25.76
N LYS A 17 -11.51 0.29 -25.27
CA LYS A 17 -10.50 -0.55 -25.93
C LYS A 17 -9.97 -1.72 -25.09
N ARG A 18 -10.14 -1.69 -23.77
CA ARG A 18 -9.60 -2.72 -22.88
C ARG A 18 -10.37 -2.75 -21.56
N ASP A 19 -10.58 -3.95 -21.05
CA ASP A 19 -11.06 -4.15 -19.70
C ASP A 19 -9.95 -3.82 -18.72
N SER A 20 -10.30 -3.20 -17.59
CA SER A 20 -9.34 -2.81 -16.57
C SER A 20 -9.96 -2.93 -15.18
N TYR A 21 -9.11 -3.16 -14.19
CA TYR A 21 -9.52 -3.11 -12.79
C TYR A 21 -8.94 -1.86 -12.13
N LEU A 22 -9.70 -1.30 -11.20
CA LEU A 22 -9.25 -0.23 -10.33
C LEU A 22 -9.43 -0.64 -8.88
N LEU A 23 -8.59 -0.08 -8.02
CA LEU A 23 -8.69 -0.22 -6.58
C LEU A 23 -8.95 1.16 -5.98
N LYS A 24 -10.05 1.29 -5.24
CA LYS A 24 -10.39 2.52 -4.54
C LYS A 24 -10.04 2.36 -3.06
N LEU A 25 -8.99 3.04 -2.63
CA LEU A 25 -8.61 3.12 -1.22
C LEU A 25 -9.41 4.26 -0.57
N ILE A 26 -10.15 3.97 0.50
CA ILE A 26 -11.01 4.95 1.17
C ILE A 26 -10.60 5.04 2.64
N GLU A 27 -10.34 6.27 3.08
CA GLU A 27 -10.16 6.59 4.49
C GLU A 27 -11.46 7.15 5.06
N ASN A 28 -12.11 6.37 5.93
CA ASN A 28 -13.48 6.61 6.40
C ASN A 28 -13.57 7.87 7.28
N GLN A 29 -12.51 8.19 8.02
CA GLN A 29 -12.53 9.34 8.93
C GLN A 29 -12.53 10.69 8.20
N ASP A 30 -12.10 10.71 6.94
CA ASP A 30 -11.71 11.95 6.25
C ASP A 30 -12.36 12.16 4.88
N ASN A 31 -13.29 11.29 4.48
CA ASN A 31 -13.93 11.30 3.14
C ASN A 31 -12.91 11.48 2.00
N TYR A 32 -11.76 10.83 2.18
CA TYR A 32 -10.62 10.91 1.29
C TYR A 32 -10.45 9.57 0.61
N SER A 33 -10.36 9.59 -0.72
CA SER A 33 -10.09 8.38 -1.50
C SER A 33 -8.92 8.58 -2.44
N PHE A 34 -8.18 7.50 -2.65
CA PHE A 34 -7.16 7.40 -3.67
C PHE A 34 -7.50 6.24 -4.61
N VAL A 35 -7.38 6.47 -5.92
CA VAL A 35 -7.69 5.47 -6.93
C VAL A 35 -6.42 4.97 -7.58
N ILE A 36 -6.24 3.65 -7.56
CA ILE A 36 -5.18 2.97 -8.32
C ILE A 36 -5.83 2.33 -9.55
N SER A 37 -5.49 2.83 -10.73
CA SER A 37 -5.97 2.27 -12.00
C SER A 37 -4.99 1.25 -12.57
N GLY A 38 -5.47 0.35 -13.44
CA GLY A 38 -4.61 -0.62 -14.12
C GLY A 38 -4.09 -1.68 -13.17
N MET A 39 -4.93 -2.08 -12.23
CA MET A 39 -4.63 -3.18 -11.30
C MET A 39 -4.51 -4.50 -12.08
N PRO A 40 -3.70 -5.46 -11.59
CA PRO A 40 -3.70 -6.84 -12.08
C PRO A 40 -5.08 -7.51 -11.95
N GLU A 41 -5.23 -8.68 -12.57
CA GLU A 41 -6.46 -9.47 -12.49
C GLU A 41 -6.77 -9.88 -11.03
N PRO A 42 -8.04 -10.10 -10.66
CA PRO A 42 -8.44 -10.36 -9.27
C PRO A 42 -7.79 -11.60 -8.61
N ASP A 43 -7.32 -12.57 -9.39
CA ASP A 43 -6.60 -13.74 -8.91
C ASP A 43 -5.08 -13.50 -8.71
N GLN A 44 -4.57 -12.36 -9.19
CA GLN A 44 -3.16 -11.97 -9.13
C GLN A 44 -2.86 -10.93 -8.06
N VAL A 45 -3.88 -10.34 -7.43
CA VAL A 45 -3.69 -9.28 -6.44
C VAL A 45 -4.65 -9.41 -5.27
N ILE A 46 -4.14 -9.11 -4.09
CA ILE A 46 -4.95 -8.93 -2.88
C ILE A 46 -4.61 -7.58 -2.26
N ALA A 47 -5.65 -6.80 -1.95
CA ALA A 47 -5.54 -5.55 -1.22
C ALA A 47 -6.15 -5.73 0.18
N ILE A 48 -5.43 -5.29 1.20
CA ILE A 48 -5.75 -5.50 2.62
C ILE A 48 -5.80 -4.13 3.28
N LYS A 49 -6.90 -3.83 3.96
CA LYS A 49 -6.99 -2.69 4.88
C LYS A 49 -6.45 -3.13 6.24
N LEU A 50 -5.27 -2.67 6.61
CA LEU A 50 -4.51 -3.19 7.75
C LEU A 50 -4.85 -2.46 9.06
N ASP A 51 -5.06 -1.15 8.99
CA ASP A 51 -5.28 -0.29 10.16
C ASP A 51 -6.50 -0.69 10.99
N GLU A 52 -7.54 -1.21 10.33
CA GLU A 52 -8.79 -1.63 10.96
C GLU A 52 -8.71 -3.03 11.58
N PHE A 53 -7.92 -3.94 11.01
CA PHE A 53 -8.00 -5.37 11.34
C PHE A 53 -6.78 -5.95 12.07
N PHE A 54 -5.66 -5.23 12.14
CA PHE A 54 -4.47 -5.69 12.84
C PHE A 54 -4.17 -4.81 14.05
N ASP A 55 -4.51 -5.30 15.26
CA ASP A 55 -4.22 -4.60 16.50
C ASP A 55 -3.39 -5.43 17.46
N VAL A 56 -2.18 -4.94 17.75
CA VAL A 56 -1.22 -5.58 18.64
C VAL A 56 -1.04 -4.81 19.97
N ARG A 57 -1.89 -3.81 20.25
CA ARG A 57 -1.84 -2.99 21.47
C ARG A 57 -2.10 -3.79 22.76
N THR A 58 -2.69 -4.97 22.65
CA THR A 58 -2.88 -5.90 23.78
C THR A 58 -1.61 -6.68 24.12
N ILE A 59 -0.61 -6.69 23.23
CA ILE A 59 0.66 -7.42 23.38
C ILE A 59 1.81 -6.44 23.64
N PHE A 60 1.88 -5.35 22.89
CA PHE A 60 2.94 -4.37 22.99
C PHE A 60 2.43 -3.06 23.61
N THR A 61 3.21 -2.52 24.54
CA THR A 61 2.97 -1.21 25.18
C THR A 61 4.13 -0.24 24.96
N GLY A 62 5.06 -0.59 24.06
CA GLY A 62 6.22 0.22 23.70
C GLY A 62 5.87 1.52 22.97
N ASN A 63 6.84 2.43 22.92
CA ASN A 63 6.70 3.76 22.29
C ASN A 63 7.61 3.95 21.06
N LYS A 64 8.30 2.89 20.61
CA LYS A 64 9.22 2.96 19.47
C LYS A 64 8.49 2.82 18.13
N GLY A 65 7.24 2.36 18.14
CA GLY A 65 6.38 2.23 16.96
C GLY A 65 5.80 0.84 16.76
N GLU A 66 5.96 -0.05 17.73
CA GLU A 66 5.58 -1.46 17.70
C GLU A 66 4.08 -1.67 17.42
N CYS A 67 3.24 -0.72 17.85
CA CYS A 67 1.79 -0.75 17.60
C CYS A 67 1.35 0.07 16.37
N LYS A 68 2.29 0.69 15.64
CA LYS A 68 1.99 1.43 14.42
C LYS A 68 1.81 0.45 13.26
N ARG A 69 0.99 0.86 12.29
CA ARG A 69 0.66 0.12 11.08
C ARG A 69 0.24 1.10 10.01
N ALA A 70 0.44 0.72 8.76
CA ALA A 70 -0.05 1.49 7.63
C ALA A 70 -1.53 1.20 7.39
N ASP A 71 -2.16 2.02 6.56
CA ASP A 71 -3.58 1.88 6.24
C ASP A 71 -3.82 0.67 5.32
N PHE A 72 -2.99 0.48 4.30
CA PHE A 72 -3.18 -0.58 3.31
C PHE A 72 -1.91 -1.36 2.97
N ILE A 73 -2.10 -2.64 2.61
CA ILE A 73 -1.12 -3.47 1.93
C ILE A 73 -1.73 -3.98 0.63
N ILE A 74 -0.99 -3.92 -0.48
CA ILE A 74 -1.36 -4.59 -1.73
C ILE A 74 -0.27 -5.60 -2.07
N ILE A 75 -0.64 -6.86 -2.25
CA ILE A 75 0.28 -7.92 -2.68
C ILE A 75 -0.12 -8.32 -4.09
N ALA A 76 0.76 -8.05 -5.05
CA ALA A 76 0.58 -8.42 -6.45
C ALA A 76 1.56 -9.53 -6.82
N ASN A 77 1.04 -10.57 -7.47
CA ASN A 77 1.76 -11.73 -7.97
C ASN A 77 1.39 -11.94 -9.44
N THR A 78 2.01 -11.15 -10.31
CA THR A 78 1.84 -11.27 -11.75
C THR A 78 3.00 -12.08 -12.36
N PRO A 79 2.90 -12.52 -13.62
CA PRO A 79 4.00 -13.21 -14.30
C PRO A 79 5.31 -12.40 -14.38
N THR A 80 5.22 -11.07 -14.38
CA THR A 80 6.38 -10.17 -14.54
C THR A 80 6.82 -9.51 -13.23
N GLU A 81 5.92 -9.41 -12.25
CA GLU A 81 6.11 -8.60 -11.05
C GLU A 81 5.55 -9.31 -9.82
N LYS A 82 6.40 -9.48 -8.80
CA LYS A 82 6.01 -9.90 -7.46
C LYS A 82 6.32 -8.76 -6.50
N VAL A 83 5.28 -8.04 -6.07
CA VAL A 83 5.44 -6.78 -5.32
C VAL A 83 4.51 -6.74 -4.12
N ILE A 84 5.02 -6.21 -3.01
CA ILE A 84 4.26 -5.87 -1.80
C ILE A 84 4.30 -4.35 -1.65
N LEU A 85 3.16 -3.69 -1.80
CA LEU A 85 2.99 -2.26 -1.58
C LEU A 85 2.48 -2.01 -0.17
N CYS A 86 3.23 -1.26 0.63
CA CYS A 86 2.82 -0.72 1.92
C CYS A 86 2.42 0.75 1.72
N LEU A 87 1.15 1.07 1.95
CA LEU A 87 0.56 2.37 1.66
C LEU A 87 0.04 3.05 2.93
N GLU A 88 0.50 4.28 3.16
CA GLU A 88 -0.02 5.17 4.19
C GLU A 88 -0.70 6.38 3.54
N MET A 89 -1.95 6.64 3.91
CA MET A 89 -2.78 7.75 3.48
C MET A 89 -2.88 8.80 4.59
N LYS A 90 -2.57 10.06 4.26
CA LYS A 90 -2.71 11.19 5.19
C LYS A 90 -3.46 12.35 4.55
N LYS A 91 -4.42 12.91 5.29
CA LYS A 91 -5.10 14.15 4.88
C LYS A 91 -4.22 15.39 5.00
N SER A 92 -3.39 15.47 6.04
CA SER A 92 -2.55 16.62 6.34
C SER A 92 -1.08 16.22 6.45
N ARG A 93 -0.19 17.18 6.69
CA ARG A 93 1.23 16.90 6.90
C ARG A 93 1.43 16.21 8.26
N ASP A 94 1.59 14.89 8.25
CA ASP A 94 2.23 14.18 9.34
C ASP A 94 3.76 14.23 9.18
N SER A 95 4.46 14.07 10.30
CA SER A 95 5.90 13.86 10.36
C SER A 95 6.31 12.62 9.56
N ASN A 96 7.41 12.72 8.81
CA ASN A 96 7.95 11.56 8.08
C ASN A 96 8.27 10.40 9.05
N SER A 97 8.70 10.70 10.27
CA SER A 97 9.04 9.67 11.28
C SER A 97 7.81 8.85 11.72
N SER A 98 6.63 9.47 11.85
CA SER A 98 5.39 8.77 12.14
C SER A 98 5.03 7.81 10.99
N ILE A 99 5.06 8.31 9.76
CA ILE A 99 4.73 7.53 8.56
C ILE A 99 5.72 6.36 8.39
N ILE A 100 7.02 6.59 8.58
CA ILE A 100 8.04 5.54 8.52
C ILE A 100 7.71 4.40 9.51
N LYS A 101 7.30 4.72 10.74
CA LYS A 101 6.91 3.72 11.73
C LYS A 101 5.66 2.94 11.31
N GLN A 102 4.68 3.59 10.68
CA GLN A 102 3.48 2.94 10.16
C GLN A 102 3.83 1.96 9.04
N LEU A 103 4.64 2.39 8.08
CA LEU A 103 5.13 1.57 6.98
C LEU A 103 5.97 0.37 7.44
N LYS A 104 6.81 0.56 8.47
CA LYS A 104 7.51 -0.56 9.15
C LYS A 104 6.52 -1.53 9.78
N GLY A 105 5.46 -1.04 10.40
CA GLY A 105 4.39 -1.88 10.95
C GLY A 105 3.72 -2.76 9.88
N ALA A 106 3.51 -2.23 8.68
CA ALA A 106 2.99 -2.99 7.55
C ALA A 106 3.96 -4.10 7.10
N GLU A 107 5.25 -3.79 7.00
CA GLU A 107 6.30 -4.77 6.72
C GLU A 107 6.37 -5.88 7.79
N CYS A 108 6.22 -5.52 9.08
CA CYS A 108 6.14 -6.50 10.17
C CYS A 108 4.94 -7.44 10.02
N PHE A 109 3.76 -6.92 9.64
CA PHE A 109 2.60 -7.75 9.37
C PHE A 109 2.84 -8.74 8.24
N VAL A 110 3.44 -8.31 7.13
CA VAL A 110 3.77 -9.22 6.02
C VAL A 110 4.81 -10.25 6.43
N SER A 111 5.78 -9.88 7.26
CA SER A 111 6.75 -10.81 7.83
C SER A 111 6.08 -11.86 8.73
N TYR A 112 5.07 -11.49 9.51
CA TYR A 112 4.26 -12.45 10.25
C TYR A 112 3.51 -13.40 9.31
N CYS A 113 2.86 -12.88 8.26
CA CYS A 113 2.18 -13.69 7.25
C CYS A 113 3.15 -14.65 6.53
N ARG A 114 4.38 -14.21 6.26
CA ARG A 114 5.45 -15.04 5.71
C ARG A 114 5.74 -16.25 6.60
N GLU A 115 5.93 -16.02 7.90
CA GLU A 115 6.16 -17.11 8.86
C GLU A 115 4.96 -18.05 8.97
N ILE A 116 3.74 -17.53 8.90
CA ILE A 116 2.54 -18.37 8.88
C ILE A 116 2.52 -19.28 7.64
N GLY A 117 2.77 -18.75 6.45
CA GLY A 117 2.82 -19.58 5.23
C GLY A 117 3.96 -20.59 5.25
N ARG A 118 5.11 -20.19 5.77
CA ARG A 118 6.28 -21.07 5.92
C ARG A 118 5.99 -22.26 6.83
N LEU A 119 5.44 -21.99 8.02
CA LEU A 119 5.29 -22.99 9.08
C LEU A 119 3.99 -23.79 8.99
N PHE A 120 2.86 -23.14 8.71
CA PHE A 120 1.55 -23.80 8.73
C PHE A 120 1.13 -24.33 7.35
N TRP A 121 1.65 -23.76 6.25
CA TRP A 121 1.31 -24.21 4.90
C TRP A 121 2.43 -25.02 4.23
N ASN A 122 3.55 -25.20 4.93
CA ASN A 122 4.76 -25.85 4.38
C ASN A 122 5.22 -25.21 3.06
N GLN A 123 5.08 -23.89 2.94
CA GLN A 123 5.52 -23.11 1.78
C GLN A 123 6.80 -22.34 2.15
N PRO A 124 7.99 -22.95 2.01
CA PRO A 124 9.24 -22.38 2.54
C PRO A 124 9.53 -20.97 2.01
N ASP A 125 9.20 -20.73 0.74
CA ASP A 125 9.48 -19.47 0.03
C ASP A 125 8.29 -18.51 0.01
N PHE A 126 7.28 -18.71 0.86
CA PHE A 126 6.04 -17.91 0.83
C PHE A 126 6.35 -16.40 0.96
N LEU A 127 6.03 -15.63 -0.08
CA LEU A 127 6.32 -14.18 -0.18
C LEU A 127 7.81 -13.79 -0.03
N GLN A 128 8.75 -14.72 -0.17
CA GLN A 128 10.16 -14.46 0.08
C GLN A 128 10.82 -13.59 -1.00
N ASP A 129 10.44 -13.80 -2.26
CA ASP A 129 11.02 -13.12 -3.44
C ASP A 129 10.27 -11.86 -3.88
N TYR A 130 9.29 -11.41 -3.08
CA TYR A 130 8.48 -10.24 -3.40
C TYR A 130 9.24 -8.96 -3.06
N GLN A 131 9.24 -8.02 -3.99
CA GLN A 131 9.88 -6.73 -3.83
C GLN A 131 9.00 -5.79 -3.01
N TYR A 132 9.58 -5.08 -2.05
CA TYR A 132 8.85 -4.10 -1.27
C TYR A 132 8.76 -2.74 -1.96
N ARG A 133 7.53 -2.23 -1.92
CA ARG A 133 6.90 -0.98 -2.31
C ARG A 133 6.49 0.02 -1.22
N PHE A 134 7.22 1.07 -0.87
CA PHE A 134 6.78 1.98 0.21
C PHE A 134 6.21 3.28 -0.32
N VAL A 135 4.95 3.60 0.02
CA VAL A 135 4.22 4.74 -0.54
C VAL A 135 3.49 5.53 0.56
N SER A 136 3.66 6.84 0.53
CA SER A 136 2.88 7.80 1.33
C SER A 136 2.06 8.68 0.41
N ILE A 137 0.73 8.64 0.58
CA ILE A 137 -0.22 9.38 -0.24
C ILE A 137 -0.80 10.51 0.59
N LYS A 138 -0.55 11.74 0.16
CA LYS A 138 -1.05 12.94 0.82
C LYS A 138 -2.22 13.52 0.04
N ASN A 139 -3.32 13.76 0.75
CA ASN A 139 -4.39 14.59 0.21
C ASN A 139 -3.89 16.04 0.14
N ILE A 140 -3.96 16.65 -1.04
CA ILE A 140 -3.91 18.10 -1.16
C ILE A 140 -5.30 18.50 -1.62
N SER A 141 -5.94 19.46 -0.94
CA SER A 141 -7.14 20.13 -1.44
C SER A 141 -6.77 20.80 -2.77
N ILE A 142 -7.04 20.15 -3.91
CA ILE A 142 -6.66 20.71 -5.21
C ILE A 142 -7.67 21.81 -5.57
N SER A 143 -7.25 23.06 -5.38
CA SER A 143 -7.43 24.05 -6.43
C SER A 143 -6.04 24.54 -6.85
N LYS A 144 -5.38 23.79 -7.74
CA LYS A 144 -4.35 24.30 -8.67
C LYS A 144 -3.78 23.17 -9.50
N THR A 145 -4.07 23.20 -10.78
CA THR A 145 -3.30 22.52 -11.82
C THR A 145 -1.89 23.12 -11.80
N THR A 146 -0.94 22.45 -11.14
CA THR A 146 0.47 22.87 -11.23
C THR A 146 1.04 22.41 -12.57
N THR A 147 1.12 23.32 -13.53
CA THR A 147 1.89 23.23 -14.79
C THR A 147 3.40 23.37 -14.58
N SER A 148 3.90 23.19 -13.36
CA SER A 148 5.32 23.29 -13.07
C SER A 148 5.97 21.91 -13.22
N SER A 149 6.88 21.79 -14.18
CA SER A 149 7.89 20.74 -14.29
C SER A 149 8.82 20.78 -13.08
N ARG A 150 8.32 20.39 -11.90
CA ARG A 150 9.19 20.16 -10.74
C ARG A 150 10.07 18.97 -11.07
N LYS A 151 11.36 19.31 -11.24
CA LYS A 151 12.53 18.47 -11.49
C LYS A 151 12.29 16.98 -11.22
N SER A 152 12.51 16.20 -12.27
CA SER A 152 12.53 14.75 -12.40
C SER A 152 13.55 14.02 -11.51
N SER A 153 13.94 14.56 -10.35
CA SER A 153 14.96 13.95 -9.50
C SER A 153 14.45 12.78 -8.64
N GLN A 154 13.12 12.54 -8.59
CA GLN A 154 12.53 11.37 -7.92
C GLN A 154 12.15 10.23 -8.87
N LYS A 155 12.29 10.40 -10.20
CA LYS A 155 11.78 9.42 -11.16
C LYS A 155 12.54 8.08 -11.17
N ASN A 156 13.71 8.01 -10.54
CA ASN A 156 14.62 6.86 -10.62
C ASN A 156 15.01 6.28 -9.25
N GLU A 157 14.48 6.80 -8.14
CA GLU A 157 14.82 6.25 -6.82
C GLU A 157 13.82 5.16 -6.45
N ILE A 158 14.30 3.93 -6.33
CA ILE A 158 13.49 2.78 -5.91
C ILE A 158 13.07 3.02 -4.44
N HIS A 159 11.76 3.05 -4.20
CA HIS A 159 11.19 3.25 -2.87
C HIS A 159 10.98 1.91 -2.15
N ASP A 160 12.09 1.17 -1.99
CA ASP A 160 12.18 -0.16 -1.38
C ASP A 160 12.42 -0.15 0.14
N GLN A 161 12.47 1.04 0.74
CA GLN A 161 12.61 1.24 2.18
C GLN A 161 11.59 2.26 2.69
N PRO A 162 11.04 2.11 3.91
CA PRO A 162 10.15 3.10 4.52
C PRO A 162 10.73 4.53 4.51
N GLU A 163 12.04 4.66 4.76
CA GLU A 163 12.78 5.92 4.76
C GLU A 163 12.86 6.58 3.37
N LYS A 164 12.79 5.77 2.31
CA LYS A 164 12.83 6.18 0.90
C LYS A 164 11.45 6.16 0.24
N MET A 165 10.37 6.17 1.02
CA MET A 165 9.01 6.05 0.50
C MET A 165 8.70 7.06 -0.62
N LEU A 166 7.96 6.60 -1.63
CA LEU A 166 7.38 7.45 -2.65
C LEU A 166 6.32 8.36 -2.04
N LYS A 167 6.42 9.67 -2.28
CA LYS A 167 5.46 10.64 -1.77
C LYS A 167 4.56 11.13 -2.89
N ILE A 168 3.29 10.76 -2.82
CA ILE A 168 2.28 11.14 -3.81
C ILE A 168 1.42 12.26 -3.24
N SER A 169 1.06 13.19 -4.12
CA SER A 169 0.13 14.28 -3.82
C SER A 169 -0.85 14.42 -4.98
N ALA A 170 -1.68 13.39 -5.15
CA ALA A 170 -2.63 13.23 -6.23
C ALA A 170 -3.81 12.38 -5.75
N GLN A 171 -4.91 12.39 -6.50
CA GLN A 171 -6.10 11.60 -6.20
C GLN A 171 -6.09 10.21 -6.87
N ALA A 172 -5.25 10.04 -7.90
CA ALA A 172 -5.14 8.78 -8.60
C ALA A 172 -3.74 8.56 -9.18
N LYS A 173 -3.36 7.29 -9.34
CA LYS A 173 -2.16 6.83 -10.05
C LYS A 173 -2.41 5.52 -10.77
N HIS A 174 -1.63 5.24 -11.80
CA HIS A 174 -1.58 3.91 -12.38
C HIS A 174 -0.74 2.98 -11.49
N PHE A 175 -1.11 1.70 -11.38
CA PHE A 175 -0.41 0.70 -10.56
C PHE A 175 1.10 0.66 -10.85
N GLN A 176 1.46 0.67 -12.13
CA GLN A 176 2.85 0.71 -12.61
C GLN A 176 3.65 1.94 -12.16
N GLU A 177 3.00 3.05 -11.79
CA GLU A 177 3.69 4.22 -11.24
C GLU A 177 4.01 4.07 -9.74
N LEU A 178 3.56 2.98 -9.11
CA LEU A 178 3.75 2.68 -7.69
C LEU A 178 4.77 1.58 -7.46
N ILE A 179 5.39 1.00 -8.49
CA ILE A 179 6.32 -0.15 -8.39
C ILE A 179 7.72 0.15 -8.92
#